data_AF-A0A3B8V5G6-F1
#
_entry.id   AF-A0A3B8V5G6-F1
#
_cell.length_a   1.000
_cell.length_b   1.000
_cell.length_c   1.000
_cell.angle_alpha   90.00
_cell.angle_beta   90.00
_cell.angle_gamma   90.00
#
_symmetry.space_group_name_H-M   'P 1'
#
loop_
_entity.id
_entity.type
_entity.pdbx_description
1 polymer ?
#
loop_
_entity_poly.entity_id
_entity_poly.type
_entity_poly.pdbx_seq_one_letter_code
_entity_poly.pdbx_strand_id
1 'polypeptide(L)' 'MENEAIQQEETTEAKNISVKNCNLWYGDFHALKNIDIEIPEKKVTAFIGPS' A
#
# COMPACT_ATOMS: atom_id res chain seq x y z
N MET A 1 12.02 36.26 25.65
CA MET A 1 11.00 35.19 25.74
C MET A 1 10.54 34.95 24.32
N GLU A 2 11.35 34.19 23.59
CA GLU A 2 11.07 33.84 22.20
C GLU A 2 10.00 32.74 22.24
N ASN A 3 8.84 33.04 21.68
CA ASN A 3 7.80 32.04 21.50
C ASN A 3 8.21 31.22 20.27
N GLU A 4 8.87 30.09 20.52
CA GLU A 4 9.08 29.06 19.51
C GLU A 4 7.72 28.46 19.17
N ALA A 5 7.17 28.91 18.04
CA ALA A 5 6.02 28.26 17.42
C ALA A 5 6.44 26.84 17.04
N ILE A 6 5.95 25.86 17.80
CA ILE A 6 6.00 24.45 17.41
C ILE A 6 5.08 24.32 16.18
N GLN A 7 5.68 24.40 15.00
CA GLN A 7 5.04 23.96 13.76
C GLN A 7 4.94 22.44 13.86
N GLN A 8 3.77 21.96 14.30
CA GLN A 8 3.41 20.57 14.14
C GLN A 8 3.29 20.32 12.64
N GLU A 9 4.29 19.68 12.06
CA GLU A 9 4.16 19.05 10.75
C GLU A 9 2.99 18.09 10.84
N GLU A 10 1.89 18.39 10.15
CA GLU A 10 0.89 17.38 9.82
C GLU A 10 1.62 16.33 8.97
N THR A 11 2.17 15.30 9.62
CA THR A 11 2.52 14.05 8.96
C THR A 11 1.21 13.43 8.52
N THR A 12 0.68 13.93 7.41
CA THR A 12 -0.26 13.21 6.57
C THR A 12 0.54 12.05 6.00
N GLU A 13 0.81 11.03 6.81
CA GLU A 13 1.26 9.75 6.30
C GLU A 13 0.20 9.34 5.27
N ALA A 14 0.56 9.46 4.00
CA ALA A 14 -0.29 8.99 2.92
C ALA A 14 -0.60 7.52 3.24
N LYS A 15 -1.87 7.23 3.54
CA LYS A 15 -2.32 5.89 3.90
C LYS A 15 -2.34 5.04 2.65
N ASN A 16 -1.16 4.64 2.23
CA ASN A 16 -0.95 3.75 1.10
C ASN A 16 -1.05 2.31 1.60
N ILE A 17 -1.65 1.44 0.79
CA ILE A 17 -1.65 0.00 1.05
C ILE A 17 -0.47 -0.57 0.27
N SER A 18 0.51 -1.11 0.98
CA SER A 18 1.68 -1.77 0.40
C SER A 18 1.62 -3.27 0.68
N VAL A 19 1.72 -4.07 -0.36
CA VAL A 19 1.83 -5.53 -0.32
C VAL A 19 3.18 -5.89 -0.92
N LYS A 20 3.97 -6.69 -0.20
CA LYS A 20 5.30 -7.12 -0.64
C LYS A 20 5.43 -8.63 -0.56
N ASN A 21 6.04 -9.24 -1.58
CA ASN A 21 6.29 -10.67 -1.67
C ASN A 21 5.05 -11.53 -1.42
N CYS A 22 3.90 -11.10 -1.94
CA CYS A 22 2.66 -11.86 -1.79
C CYS A 22 2.75 -13.16 -2.58
N ASN A 23 2.48 -14.26 -1.88
CA ASN A 23 2.38 -15.58 -2.47
C ASN A 23 1.08 -16.23 -2.01
N LEU A 24 0.33 -16.84 -2.94
CA LEU A 24 -0.98 -17.44 -2.67
C LEU A 24 -1.09 -18.80 -3.35
N TRP A 25 -1.57 -19.81 -2.60
CA TRP A 25 -1.77 -21.16 -3.10
C TRP A 25 -3.22 -21.63 -2.96
N TYR A 26 -3.70 -22.37 -3.95
CA TYR A 26 -4.91 -23.19 -3.89
C TYR A 26 -4.51 -24.66 -3.79
N GLY A 27 -4.42 -25.19 -2.57
CA GLY A 27 -3.82 -26.51 -2.33
C GLY A 27 -2.36 -26.51 -2.79
N ASP A 28 -2.02 -27.41 -3.70
CA ASP A 28 -0.66 -27.50 -4.26
C ASP A 28 -0.39 -26.46 -5.38
N PHE A 29 -1.43 -25.78 -5.88
CA PHE A 29 -1.29 -24.84 -6.98
C PHE A 29 -0.88 -23.44 -6.49
N HIS A 30 0.32 -22.99 -6.86
CA HIS A 30 0.82 -21.65 -6.54
C HIS A 30 0.26 -20.60 -7.51
N ALA A 31 -0.83 -19.95 -7.11
CA ALA A 31 -1.64 -19.06 -7.94
C ALA A 31 -1.08 -17.64 -8.08
N LEU A 32 -0.60 -17.02 -6.99
CA LEU A 32 0.11 -15.73 -7.03
C LEU A 32 1.53 -15.97 -6.54
N LYS A 33 2.54 -15.54 -7.31
CA LYS A 33 3.95 -15.79 -7.01
C LYS A 33 4.68 -14.46 -6.88
N ASN A 34 5.23 -14.17 -5.70
CA ASN A 34 6.04 -12.99 -5.40
C ASN A 34 5.46 -11.68 -5.97
N ILE A 35 4.19 -11.41 -5.66
CA ILE A 35 3.50 -10.21 -6.15
C ILE A 35 3.73 -9.04 -5.18
N ASP A 36 4.16 -7.91 -5.73
CA ASP A 36 4.26 -6.62 -5.04
C ASP A 36 3.16 -5.68 -5.55
N ILE A 37 2.43 -5.03 -4.65
CA ILE A 37 1.32 -4.11 -4.97
C ILE A 37 1.43 -2.86 -4.12
N GLU A 38 1.32 -1.69 -4.75
CA GLU A 38 1.22 -0.40 -4.06
C GLU A 38 -0.10 0.27 -4.47
N ILE A 39 -0.99 0.49 -3.51
CA ILE A 39 -2.26 1.18 -3.71
C ILE A 39 -2.15 2.56 -3.05
N PRO A 40 -2.04 3.64 -3.84
CA PRO A 40 -1.93 4.98 -3.32
C PRO A 40 -3.26 5.46 -2.73
N GLU A 41 -3.17 6.25 -1.66
CA GLU A 41 -4.35 6.85 -1.01
C GLU A 41 -5.17 7.69 -2.02
N LYS A 42 -6.51 7.68 -1.86
CA LYS A 42 -7.46 8.49 -2.65
C LYS A 42 -7.40 8.27 -4.17
N LYS A 43 -6.87 7.13 -4.62
CA LYS A 43 -6.93 6.72 -6.03
C LYS A 43 -7.78 5.49 -6.21
N VAL A 44 -8.51 5.46 -7.32
CA VAL A 44 -9.23 4.28 -7.78
C VAL A 44 -8.22 3.35 -8.44
N THR A 45 -8.12 2.14 -7.92
CA THR A 45 -7.28 1.06 -8.47
C THR A 45 -8.16 -0.11 -8.85
N ALA A 46 -8.01 -0.60 -10.08
CA ALA A 46 -8.70 -1.80 -10.55
C ALA A 46 -7.68 -2.90 -10.84
N PHE A 47 -8.00 -4.13 -10.43
CA PHE A 47 -7.25 -5.32 -10.81
C PHE A 47 -7.99 -6.02 -11.95
N ILE A 48 -7.28 -6.31 -13.04
CA ILE A 48 -7.81 -6.99 -14.22
C ILE A 48 -7.01 -8.26 -14.48
N GLY A 49 -7.69 -9.31 -14.95
CA GLY A 49 -7.06 -10.58 -15.28
C GLY A 49 -7.79 -11.30 -16.41
N PRO A 50 -7.16 -12.32 -17.03
CA PRO A 50 -7.84 -13.24 -17.94
C PRO A 50 -8.99 -13.95 -17.21
N SER A 51 -9.95 -14.49 -17.99
CA SER A 51 -11.01 -15.34 -17.45
C SER A 51 -10.46 -16.56 -16.72
#